data_AF-A0A0F9XLP1-F1
#
_entry.id   AF-A0A0F9XLP1-F1
#
_cell.length_a   1.000
_cell.length_b   1.000
_cell.length_c   1.000
_cell.angle_alpha   90.00
_cell.angle_beta   90.00
_cell.angle_gamma   90.00
#
_symmetry.space_group_name_H-M   'P 1'
#
loop_
_entity.id
_entity.type
_entity.pdbx_description
1 polymer ?
#
loop_
_entity_poly.entity_id
_entity_poly.type
_entity_poly.pdbx_seq_one_letter_code
_entity_poly.pdbx_strand_id
1 'polypeptide(L)'
;MSSAATVNASGKATLILRCADRPVCRVLPINAADVATILNIVRETGATFAVKSGGHNSYASGTNAENGITIDLSRLKDITVSDDRNSVTVGAGCRFGEIYDKLEAHGLGCVGGRISSVRISGLTMGGGISFFSSERGLACDNVISYELVLANGQILNVSEKSHPDLFWGMRGAGITLGIVTLFDAFNKFVQDASDFSTEAFMLATDAAKDGKSVYAVITSHSNPHSNTAAFDDIKSLTPLASTSQIRSLKNLCDEMDSQNEPGFRFRTSSLSRWTDIQHDQIIFDVADQFVDKVEKAAQAQGTFHRYQYLNYAARHQDVYGSYGEENRKRLLEIKAKYDPEDLMSTLRPGIIQLSGSQKA
;
A
#
# COMPACT_ATOMS: atom_id res chain seq x y z
N MET A 1 27.13 16.27 20.66
CA MET A 1 27.94 15.04 20.78
C MET A 1 27.06 14.07 21.56
N SER A 2 26.46 13.02 21.01
CA SER A 2 26.98 11.93 20.18
C SER A 2 25.93 11.51 19.13
N SER A 3 26.38 11.31 17.89
CA SER A 3 25.57 10.78 16.79
C SER A 3 25.59 9.24 16.85
N ALA A 4 24.43 8.61 16.92
CA ALA A 4 24.32 7.16 16.71
C ALA A 4 23.83 6.91 15.28
N ALA A 5 24.78 6.82 14.34
CA ALA A 5 24.53 6.28 13.01
C ALA A 5 24.53 4.75 13.10
N THR A 6 23.40 4.10 12.83
CA THR A 6 23.40 2.66 12.54
C THR A 6 23.58 2.48 11.03
N VAL A 7 24.84 2.29 10.62
CA VAL A 7 25.22 1.82 9.29
C VAL A 7 25.21 0.29 9.37
N ASN A 8 24.43 -0.38 8.51
CA ASN A 8 24.61 -1.82 8.36
C ASN A 8 25.95 -2.07 7.63
N ALA A 9 26.62 -3.17 7.95
CA ALA A 9 27.95 -3.51 7.44
C ALA A 9 28.04 -3.76 5.92
N SER A 10 26.97 -3.57 5.14
CA SER A 10 26.93 -3.85 3.71
C SER A 10 26.87 -2.62 2.80
N GLY A 11 26.83 -1.39 3.34
CA GLY A 11 26.86 -0.17 2.54
C GLY A 11 25.71 0.00 1.53
N LYS A 12 24.67 -0.86 1.57
CA LYS A 12 23.49 -0.76 0.72
C LYS A 12 22.49 0.20 1.34
N ALA A 13 22.26 1.33 0.67
CA ALA A 13 21.15 2.23 0.96
C ALA A 13 19.83 1.46 0.79
N THR A 14 19.21 1.08 1.90
CA THR A 14 17.81 0.70 1.90
C THR A 14 17.00 1.99 1.80
N LEU A 15 15.94 2.01 1.00
CA LEU A 15 14.97 3.11 0.96
C LEU A 15 14.34 3.22 2.36
N ILE A 16 15.00 3.97 3.25
CA ILE A 16 14.47 4.40 4.53
C ILE A 16 14.14 5.86 4.29
N LEU A 17 12.88 6.14 3.99
CA LEU A 17 12.34 7.47 4.23
C LEU A 17 12.45 7.67 5.75
N ARG A 18 13.53 8.31 6.18
CA ARG A 18 13.84 8.48 7.60
C ARG A 18 12.87 9.49 8.18
N CYS A 19 11.88 9.02 8.93
CA CYS A 19 11.26 9.87 9.93
C CYS A 19 12.17 9.91 11.16
N ALA A 20 12.53 11.10 11.60
CA ALA A 20 13.41 11.36 12.73
C ALA A 20 12.78 11.01 14.10
N ASP A 21 11.66 10.28 14.11
CA ASP A 21 10.94 9.94 15.32
C ASP A 21 11.73 8.96 16.20
N ARG A 22 11.78 9.25 17.50
CA ARG A 22 12.46 8.48 18.54
C ARG A 22 11.41 7.83 19.43
N PRO A 23 11.08 6.54 19.20
CA PRO A 23 10.19 5.84 20.10
C PRO A 23 10.86 5.62 21.46
N VAL A 24 10.03 5.59 22.52
CA VAL A 24 10.47 5.20 23.87
C VAL A 24 10.96 3.77 23.85
N CYS A 25 10.24 2.89 23.16
CA CYS A 25 10.66 1.52 22.93
C CYS A 25 10.17 0.97 21.60
N ARG A 26 10.86 -0.07 21.14
CA ARG A 26 10.50 -0.85 19.97
C ARG A 26 10.28 -2.29 20.41
N VAL A 27 9.11 -2.83 20.11
CA VAL A 27 8.73 -4.20 20.42
C VAL A 27 8.68 -5.02 19.13
N LEU A 28 9.11 -6.28 19.20
CA LEU A 28 9.25 -7.16 18.04
C LEU A 28 8.45 -8.45 18.27
N PRO A 29 7.11 -8.41 18.15
CA PRO A 29 6.26 -9.57 18.38
C PRO A 29 6.60 -10.72 17.43
N ILE A 30 6.54 -11.95 17.93
CA ILE A 30 6.79 -13.16 17.15
C ILE A 30 5.52 -13.94 16.80
N ASN A 31 4.37 -13.54 17.33
CA ASN A 31 3.05 -14.11 17.02
C ASN A 31 1.91 -13.11 17.35
N ALA A 32 0.65 -13.49 17.09
CA ALA A 32 -0.53 -12.69 17.40
C ALA A 32 -0.79 -12.46 18.89
N ALA A 33 -0.42 -13.41 19.77
CA ALA A 33 -0.59 -13.25 21.20
C ALA A 33 0.32 -12.14 21.77
N ASP A 34 1.53 -11.99 21.24
CA ASP A 34 2.42 -10.88 21.59
C ASP A 34 1.79 -9.55 21.16
N VAL A 35 1.26 -9.47 19.94
CA VAL A 35 0.59 -8.25 19.43
C VAL A 35 -0.62 -7.90 20.30
N ALA A 36 -1.43 -8.89 20.67
CA ALA A 36 -2.58 -8.70 21.57
C ALA A 36 -2.14 -8.19 22.95
N THR A 37 -1.07 -8.75 23.51
CA THR A 37 -0.49 -8.31 24.77
C THR A 37 -0.01 -6.86 24.69
N ILE A 38 0.69 -6.50 23.60
CA ILE A 38 1.15 -5.14 23.36
C ILE A 38 -0.03 -4.16 23.25
N LEU A 39 -1.09 -4.52 22.52
CA LEU A 39 -2.28 -3.67 22.38
C LEU A 39 -3.02 -3.48 23.70
N ASN A 40 -3.09 -4.50 24.55
CA ASN A 40 -3.64 -4.37 25.91
C ASN A 40 -2.80 -3.39 26.75
N ILE A 41 -1.47 -3.47 26.71
CA ILE A 41 -0.58 -2.51 27.40
C ILE A 41 -0.77 -1.09 26.87
N VAL A 42 -0.84 -0.92 25.55
CA VAL A 42 -1.11 0.36 24.89
C VAL A 42 -2.44 0.95 25.35
N ARG A 43 -3.51 0.14 25.41
CA ARG A 43 -4.83 0.55 25.91
C ARG A 43 -4.78 0.98 27.37
N GLU A 44 -4.12 0.21 28.24
CA GLU A 44 -4.02 0.51 29.67
C GLU A 44 -3.18 1.75 29.97
N THR A 45 -2.14 1.98 29.17
CA THR A 45 -1.21 3.10 29.37
C THR A 45 -1.61 4.37 28.63
N GLY A 46 -2.49 4.27 27.62
CA GLY A 46 -2.79 5.36 26.70
C GLY A 46 -1.59 5.79 25.84
N ALA A 47 -0.55 4.96 25.74
CA ALA A 47 0.63 5.28 24.97
C ALA A 47 0.30 5.34 23.46
N THR A 48 0.78 6.36 22.77
CA THR A 48 0.71 6.37 21.31
C THR A 48 1.60 5.26 20.74
N PHE A 49 1.20 4.71 19.60
CA PHE A 49 1.96 3.67 18.94
C PHE A 49 1.94 3.78 17.42
N ALA A 50 2.92 3.14 16.80
CA ALA A 50 3.03 2.99 15.37
C ALA A 50 3.29 1.53 15.02
N VAL A 51 2.80 1.09 13.89
CA VAL A 51 3.00 -0.28 13.40
C VAL A 51 3.96 -0.23 12.21
N LYS A 52 5.08 -0.94 12.36
CA LYS A 52 6.12 -1.03 11.35
C LYS A 52 6.14 -2.42 10.75
N SER A 53 5.72 -2.51 9.49
CA SER A 53 6.14 -3.60 8.62
C SER A 53 7.34 -3.14 7.79
N GLY A 54 7.16 -2.61 6.58
CA GLY A 54 8.25 -2.22 5.67
C GLY A 54 9.00 -0.93 6.01
N GLY A 55 8.33 0.04 6.66
CA GLY A 55 8.92 1.38 6.86
C GLY A 55 8.97 2.25 5.61
N HIS A 56 8.13 1.97 4.60
CA HIS A 56 8.07 2.72 3.34
C HIS A 56 7.12 3.93 3.39
N ASN A 57 6.48 4.18 4.53
CA ASN A 57 5.70 5.40 4.73
C ASN A 57 6.65 6.58 4.94
N SER A 58 6.49 7.64 4.16
CA SER A 58 7.30 8.87 4.19
C SER A 58 6.95 9.81 5.35
N TYR A 59 5.82 9.62 6.03
CA TYR A 59 5.34 10.56 7.05
C TYR A 59 5.84 10.23 8.46
N ALA A 60 6.17 11.30 9.19
CA ALA A 60 6.45 11.24 10.61
C ALA A 60 5.28 10.60 11.34
N SER A 61 5.60 9.81 12.35
CA SER A 61 4.68 8.97 13.12
C SER A 61 4.02 7.81 12.35
N GLY A 62 4.26 7.66 11.04
CA GLY A 62 3.58 6.67 10.20
C GLY A 62 4.10 5.25 10.34
N THR A 63 5.40 5.09 10.66
CA THR A 63 6.02 3.77 10.89
C THR A 63 6.96 3.72 12.12
N ASN A 64 7.06 4.82 12.85
CA ASN A 64 7.69 4.93 14.18
C ASN A 64 6.77 5.81 15.01
N ALA A 65 6.72 5.66 16.34
CA ALA A 65 5.93 6.55 17.19
C ALA A 65 6.86 7.50 17.93
N GLU A 66 6.72 8.81 17.73
CA GLU A 66 7.48 9.79 18.51
C GLU A 66 7.05 9.73 19.99
N ASN A 67 8.01 9.50 20.90
CA ASN A 67 7.76 9.32 22.33
C ASN A 67 6.73 8.21 22.67
N GLY A 68 6.48 7.28 21.75
CA GLY A 68 5.53 6.19 21.90
C GLY A 68 6.16 4.81 21.71
N ILE A 69 5.33 3.82 21.42
CA ILE A 69 5.73 2.43 21.19
C ILE A 69 5.74 2.13 19.69
N THR A 70 6.86 1.63 19.16
CA THR A 70 6.89 1.12 17.79
C THR A 70 6.76 -0.40 17.78
N ILE A 71 5.67 -0.91 17.21
CA ILE A 71 5.39 -2.33 17.03
C ILE A 71 5.99 -2.78 15.69
N ASP A 72 7.14 -3.45 15.73
CA ASP A 72 7.84 -3.90 14.54
C ASP A 72 7.55 -5.37 14.22
N LEU A 73 6.74 -5.58 13.18
CA LEU A 73 6.31 -6.89 12.72
C LEU A 73 7.43 -7.67 12.02
N SER A 74 8.66 -7.17 11.98
CA SER A 74 9.80 -7.76 11.27
C SER A 74 10.17 -9.19 11.66
N ARG A 75 9.64 -9.71 12.77
CA ARG A 75 9.84 -11.09 13.22
C ARG A 75 8.75 -12.06 12.76
N LEU A 76 7.59 -11.56 12.32
CA LEU A 76 6.53 -12.36 11.71
C LEU A 76 6.91 -12.69 10.26
N LYS A 77 7.82 -13.65 10.08
CA LYS A 77 8.53 -13.90 8.81
C LYS A 77 8.21 -15.24 8.15
N ASP A 78 7.24 -15.97 8.68
CA ASP A 78 6.93 -17.29 8.16
C ASP A 78 6.27 -17.19 6.78
N ILE A 79 6.69 -18.07 5.87
CA ILE A 79 6.14 -18.19 4.51
C ILE A 79 5.93 -19.68 4.24
N THR A 80 4.67 -20.09 4.21
CA THR A 80 4.27 -21.49 4.06
C THR A 80 3.39 -21.63 2.84
N VAL A 81 3.83 -22.43 1.87
CA VAL A 81 3.03 -22.78 0.68
C VAL A 81 2.11 -23.93 1.07
N SER A 82 0.83 -23.84 0.72
CA SER A 82 -0.14 -24.91 0.99
C SER A 82 0.22 -26.20 0.22
N ASP A 83 -0.11 -27.36 0.79
CA ASP A 83 0.17 -28.67 0.18
C ASP A 83 -0.48 -28.81 -1.21
N ASP A 84 -1.70 -28.31 -1.35
CA ASP A 84 -2.46 -28.31 -2.61
C ASP A 84 -1.93 -27.31 -3.64
N ARG A 85 -0.96 -26.49 -3.24
CA ARG A 85 -0.39 -25.44 -4.07
C ARG A 85 -1.49 -24.53 -4.66
N ASN A 86 -2.47 -24.10 -3.86
CA ASN A 86 -3.40 -23.04 -4.25
C ASN A 86 -3.24 -21.74 -3.45
N SER A 87 -2.53 -21.76 -2.32
CA SER A 87 -2.32 -20.56 -1.51
C SER A 87 -0.95 -20.50 -0.85
N VAL A 88 -0.62 -19.32 -0.31
CA VAL A 88 0.55 -19.11 0.54
C VAL A 88 0.17 -18.34 1.78
N THR A 89 0.56 -18.83 2.94
CA THR A 89 0.41 -18.15 4.22
C THR A 89 1.68 -17.33 4.48
N VAL A 90 1.51 -16.03 4.72
CA VAL A 90 2.64 -15.07 4.77
C VAL A 90 2.56 -14.21 6.02
N GLY A 91 3.63 -14.22 6.82
CA GLY A 91 3.80 -13.34 7.96
C GLY A 91 3.81 -11.87 7.58
N ALA A 92 3.20 -11.02 8.41
CA ALA A 92 3.09 -9.58 8.20
C ALA A 92 4.45 -8.83 8.09
N GLY A 93 5.53 -9.47 8.54
CA GLY A 93 6.91 -8.98 8.44
C GLY A 93 7.65 -9.32 7.15
N CYS A 94 7.06 -10.13 6.27
CA CYS A 94 7.73 -10.62 5.07
C CYS A 94 7.89 -9.54 4.00
N ARG A 95 9.07 -9.48 3.39
CA ARG A 95 9.36 -8.68 2.19
C ARG A 95 8.88 -9.42 0.95
N PHE A 96 8.44 -8.68 -0.07
CA PHE A 96 8.05 -9.31 -1.34
C PHE A 96 9.18 -10.06 -2.01
N GLY A 97 10.44 -9.62 -1.87
CA GLY A 97 11.59 -10.43 -2.33
C GLY A 97 11.66 -11.79 -1.66
N GLU A 98 11.51 -11.85 -0.33
CA GLU A 98 11.52 -13.12 0.43
C GLU A 98 10.34 -14.03 0.01
N ILE A 99 9.17 -13.44 -0.28
CA ILE A 99 7.98 -14.16 -0.73
C ILE A 99 8.19 -14.73 -2.13
N TYR A 100 8.69 -13.93 -3.07
CA TYR A 100 8.94 -14.38 -4.44
C TYR A 100 10.01 -15.46 -4.49
N ASP A 101 11.14 -15.29 -3.79
CA ASP A 101 12.20 -16.31 -3.71
C ASP A 101 11.65 -17.67 -3.24
N LYS A 102 10.75 -17.64 -2.24
CA LYS A 102 10.11 -18.84 -1.70
C LYS A 102 9.15 -19.48 -2.71
N LEU A 103 8.34 -18.68 -3.40
CA LEU A 103 7.34 -19.16 -4.36
C LEU A 103 7.97 -19.66 -5.66
N GLU A 104 9.03 -19.01 -6.14
CA GLU A 104 9.76 -19.38 -7.35
C GLU A 104 10.38 -20.78 -7.23
N ALA A 105 10.88 -21.15 -6.05
CA ALA A 105 11.36 -22.51 -5.77
C ALA A 105 10.30 -23.61 -5.98
N HIS A 106 9.03 -23.20 -6.03
CA HIS A 106 7.88 -24.06 -6.29
C HIS A 106 7.22 -23.75 -7.66
N GLY A 107 7.81 -22.91 -8.52
CA GLY A 107 7.24 -22.51 -9.81
C GLY A 107 5.95 -21.69 -9.69
N LEU A 108 5.85 -20.84 -8.66
CA LEU A 108 4.64 -20.09 -8.32
C LEU A 108 4.94 -18.59 -8.28
N GLY A 109 3.92 -17.79 -8.60
CA GLY A 109 3.91 -16.34 -8.40
C GLY A 109 2.75 -15.90 -7.50
N CYS A 110 2.80 -14.67 -7.01
CA CYS A 110 1.69 -14.03 -6.34
C CYS A 110 1.59 -12.54 -6.70
N VAL A 111 0.37 -11.99 -6.59
CA VAL A 111 0.15 -10.54 -6.72
C VAL A 111 0.81 -9.83 -5.55
N GLY A 112 1.76 -8.95 -5.81
CA GLY A 112 2.54 -8.34 -4.73
C GLY A 112 3.32 -7.10 -5.12
N GLY A 113 4.10 -6.58 -4.19
CA GLY A 113 4.90 -5.38 -4.38
C GLY A 113 5.92 -5.49 -5.51
N ARG A 114 6.07 -4.41 -6.28
CA ARG A 114 7.03 -4.32 -7.40
C ARG A 114 8.46 -4.05 -6.96
N ILE A 115 8.63 -3.60 -5.71
CA ILE A 115 9.93 -3.35 -5.09
C ILE A 115 10.16 -4.43 -4.04
N SER A 116 11.21 -5.24 -4.20
CA SER A 116 11.50 -6.41 -3.36
C SER A 116 11.66 -6.08 -1.87
N SER A 117 12.07 -4.86 -1.53
CA SER A 117 12.23 -4.40 -0.14
C SER A 117 10.93 -4.00 0.56
N VAL A 118 9.84 -3.80 -0.20
CA VAL A 118 8.52 -3.51 0.38
C VAL A 118 8.00 -4.77 1.08
N ARG A 119 7.33 -4.58 2.22
CA ARG A 119 6.72 -5.68 2.98
C ARG A 119 5.22 -5.75 2.77
N ILE A 120 4.69 -6.96 2.94
CA ILE A 120 3.33 -7.32 2.56
C ILE A 120 2.26 -6.46 3.23
N SER A 121 2.38 -6.14 4.53
CA SER A 121 1.27 -5.54 5.27
C SER A 121 0.83 -4.18 4.76
N GLY A 122 1.74 -3.20 4.74
CA GLY A 122 1.40 -1.83 4.37
C GLY A 122 0.97 -1.72 2.91
N LEU A 123 1.61 -2.50 2.02
CA LEU A 123 1.27 -2.52 0.60
C LEU A 123 -0.13 -3.11 0.40
N THR A 124 -0.35 -4.33 0.89
CA THR A 124 -1.58 -5.10 0.64
C THR A 124 -2.79 -4.44 1.28
N MET A 125 -2.71 -4.00 2.54
CA MET A 125 -3.89 -3.40 3.22
C MET A 125 -4.34 -2.06 2.63
N GLY A 126 -3.47 -1.35 1.90
CA GLY A 126 -3.83 -0.13 1.18
C GLY A 126 -4.22 -0.32 -0.28
N GLY A 127 -4.24 -1.57 -0.74
CA GLY A 127 -4.47 -1.93 -2.14
C GLY A 127 -3.34 -2.80 -2.67
N GLY A 128 -2.20 -2.14 -2.91
CA GLY A 128 -1.00 -2.77 -3.43
C GLY A 128 -0.99 -3.06 -4.93
N ILE A 129 -0.36 -2.15 -5.71
CA ILE A 129 -0.11 -2.34 -7.14
C ILE A 129 1.03 -3.35 -7.36
N SER A 130 0.76 -4.33 -8.20
CA SER A 130 1.65 -5.38 -8.65
C SER A 130 1.94 -5.31 -10.16
N PHE A 131 2.95 -6.06 -10.62
CA PHE A 131 3.12 -6.36 -12.04
C PHE A 131 1.92 -7.15 -12.60
N PHE A 132 1.27 -7.96 -11.76
CA PHE A 132 0.10 -8.77 -12.11
C PHE A 132 -1.23 -8.07 -11.84
N SER A 133 -1.22 -6.81 -11.41
CA SER A 133 -2.47 -6.15 -11.00
C SER A 133 -3.48 -6.00 -12.13
N SER A 134 -2.93 -6.06 -13.32
CA SER A 134 -3.61 -6.04 -14.57
C SER A 134 -3.94 -7.43 -15.13
N GLU A 135 -4.11 -8.40 -14.28
CA GLU A 135 -4.76 -9.66 -14.64
C GLU A 135 -5.55 -10.16 -13.44
N ARG A 136 -4.98 -9.89 -12.26
CA ARG A 136 -5.43 -10.44 -10.99
C ARG A 136 -5.92 -9.39 -10.01
N GLY A 137 -6.00 -8.11 -10.39
CA GLY A 137 -6.40 -7.03 -9.47
C GLY A 137 -5.31 -6.62 -8.47
N LEU A 138 -5.64 -5.79 -7.49
CA LEU A 138 -4.67 -5.33 -6.50
C LEU A 138 -4.26 -6.46 -5.55
N ALA A 139 -3.16 -6.30 -4.82
CA ALA A 139 -2.71 -7.30 -3.85
C ALA A 139 -3.81 -7.62 -2.81
N CYS A 140 -4.55 -6.62 -2.34
CA CYS A 140 -5.70 -6.84 -1.44
C CYS A 140 -6.82 -7.69 -2.05
N ASP A 141 -7.04 -7.65 -3.36
CA ASP A 141 -8.07 -8.44 -4.04
C ASP A 141 -7.76 -9.95 -3.99
N ASN A 142 -6.49 -10.29 -3.69
CA ASN A 142 -5.97 -11.65 -3.73
C ASN A 142 -5.78 -12.29 -2.35
N VAL A 143 -6.16 -11.60 -1.27
CA VAL A 143 -6.11 -12.16 0.08
C VAL A 143 -7.34 -13.03 0.32
N ILE A 144 -7.17 -14.27 0.76
CA ILE A 144 -8.30 -15.15 1.14
C ILE A 144 -8.72 -14.88 2.59
N SER A 145 -7.76 -14.71 3.50
CA SER A 145 -8.04 -14.39 4.90
C SER A 145 -6.89 -13.66 5.62
N TYR A 146 -7.21 -13.06 6.77
CA TYR A 146 -6.28 -12.37 7.64
C TYR A 146 -6.34 -12.97 9.05
N GLU A 147 -5.17 -13.19 9.67
CA GLU A 147 -5.07 -13.21 11.13
C GLU A 147 -4.92 -11.76 11.60
N LEU A 148 -5.94 -11.27 12.28
CA LEU A 148 -6.09 -9.87 12.67
C LEU A 148 -6.17 -9.75 14.19
N VAL A 149 -5.37 -8.87 14.77
CA VAL A 149 -5.50 -8.47 16.17
C VAL A 149 -6.23 -7.13 16.23
N LEU A 150 -7.38 -7.11 16.88
CA LEU A 150 -8.20 -5.92 17.11
C LEU A 150 -7.62 -5.06 18.25
N ALA A 151 -8.07 -3.81 18.32
CA ALA A 151 -7.64 -2.85 19.33
C ALA A 151 -7.82 -3.33 20.77
N ASN A 152 -8.85 -4.13 21.02
CA ASN A 152 -9.14 -4.72 22.33
C ASN A 152 -8.28 -5.97 22.66
N GLY A 153 -7.37 -6.37 21.77
CA GLY A 153 -6.50 -7.55 21.89
C GLY A 153 -7.12 -8.86 21.36
N GLN A 154 -8.36 -8.85 20.88
CA GLN A 154 -8.98 -10.04 20.31
C GLN A 154 -8.30 -10.44 18.99
N ILE A 155 -7.98 -11.73 18.85
CA ILE A 155 -7.39 -12.31 17.64
C ILE A 155 -8.52 -12.94 16.82
N LEU A 156 -8.63 -12.55 15.56
CA LEU A 156 -9.65 -13.00 14.63
C LEU A 156 -9.03 -13.61 13.38
N ASN A 157 -9.67 -14.66 12.85
CA ASN A 157 -9.54 -15.03 11.45
C ASN A 157 -10.65 -14.33 10.66
N VAL A 158 -10.24 -13.42 9.77
CA VAL A 158 -11.13 -12.56 8.98
C VAL A 158 -11.07 -12.99 7.52
N SER A 159 -12.20 -13.40 6.97
CA SER A 159 -12.35 -13.88 5.59
C SER A 159 -13.72 -13.50 5.05
N GLU A 160 -13.99 -13.82 3.78
CA GLU A 160 -15.32 -13.66 3.21
C GLU A 160 -16.42 -14.45 3.97
N LYS A 161 -16.05 -15.56 4.62
CA LYS A 161 -17.00 -16.39 5.39
C LYS A 161 -17.04 -16.05 6.88
N SER A 162 -16.01 -15.35 7.38
CA SER A 162 -15.83 -15.03 8.80
C SER A 162 -15.54 -13.54 8.94
N HIS A 163 -16.51 -12.77 9.47
CA HIS A 163 -16.45 -11.30 9.53
C HIS A 163 -16.36 -10.64 8.13
N PRO A 164 -17.32 -10.92 7.22
CA PRO A 164 -17.28 -10.43 5.83
C PRO A 164 -17.25 -8.91 5.69
N ASP A 165 -17.86 -8.20 6.64
CA ASP A 165 -17.85 -6.73 6.70
C ASP A 165 -16.43 -6.22 6.98
N LEU A 166 -15.76 -6.80 7.98
CA LEU A 166 -14.38 -6.49 8.31
C LEU A 166 -13.44 -6.88 7.17
N PHE A 167 -13.62 -8.08 6.59
CA PHE A 167 -12.85 -8.54 5.43
C PHE A 167 -12.94 -7.58 4.24
N TRP A 168 -14.15 -7.05 3.96
CA TRP A 168 -14.34 -6.02 2.95
C TRP A 168 -13.53 -4.75 3.28
N GLY A 169 -13.57 -4.25 4.52
CA GLY A 169 -12.82 -3.08 4.95
C GLY A 169 -11.30 -3.26 4.97
N MET A 170 -10.82 -4.46 5.30
CA MET A 170 -9.38 -4.79 5.31
C MET A 170 -8.73 -4.62 3.93
N ARG A 171 -9.51 -4.79 2.86
CA ARG A 171 -9.07 -4.61 1.47
C ARG A 171 -9.21 -3.14 1.06
N GLY A 172 -8.33 -2.28 1.56
CA GLY A 172 -8.24 -0.85 1.20
C GLY A 172 -8.17 0.09 2.40
N ALA A 173 -8.68 -0.33 3.57
CA ALA A 173 -8.64 0.45 4.81
C ALA A 173 -8.04 -0.31 6.00
N GLY A 174 -7.42 -1.48 5.78
CA GLY A 174 -7.04 -2.38 6.89
C GLY A 174 -6.09 -1.78 7.93
N ILE A 175 -5.30 -0.76 7.56
CA ILE A 175 -4.39 -0.06 8.47
C ILE A 175 -5.14 0.59 9.66
N THR A 176 -6.40 0.98 9.47
CA THR A 176 -7.24 1.65 10.48
C THR A 176 -8.08 0.68 11.32
N LEU A 177 -8.14 -0.61 10.93
CA LEU A 177 -9.10 -1.58 11.48
C LEU A 177 -8.46 -2.65 12.39
N GLY A 178 -7.13 -2.78 12.39
CA GLY A 178 -6.40 -3.64 13.33
C GLY A 178 -4.93 -3.82 12.94
N ILE A 179 -4.28 -4.82 13.54
CA ILE A 179 -2.93 -5.24 13.20
C ILE A 179 -2.98 -6.65 12.61
N VAL A 180 -2.70 -6.77 11.31
CA VAL A 180 -2.55 -8.08 10.66
C VAL A 180 -1.21 -8.69 11.07
N THR A 181 -1.24 -9.93 11.53
CA THR A 181 -0.06 -10.74 11.85
C THR A 181 0.25 -11.76 10.78
N LEU A 182 -0.78 -12.24 10.09
CA LEU A 182 -0.68 -13.24 9.03
C LEU A 182 -1.65 -12.91 7.89
N PHE A 183 -1.18 -13.00 6.65
CA PHE A 183 -2.01 -13.08 5.46
C PHE A 183 -2.23 -14.57 5.21
N ASP A 184 -3.33 -15.10 5.72
CA ASP A 184 -3.62 -16.52 5.66
C ASP A 184 -4.28 -16.84 4.32
N ALA A 185 -3.58 -17.66 3.54
CA ALA A 185 -3.90 -18.00 2.16
C ALA A 185 -3.98 -16.79 1.20
N PHE A 186 -2.86 -16.36 0.63
CA PHE A 186 -2.81 -15.44 -0.50
C PHE A 186 -2.92 -16.23 -1.82
N ASN A 187 -3.76 -15.79 -2.76
CA ASN A 187 -3.91 -16.46 -4.05
C ASN A 187 -2.59 -16.48 -4.82
N LYS A 188 -2.22 -17.65 -5.33
CA LYS A 188 -1.05 -17.83 -6.18
C LYS A 188 -1.42 -18.38 -7.53
N PHE A 189 -0.52 -18.22 -8.49
CA PHE A 189 -0.70 -18.71 -9.85
C PHE A 189 0.56 -19.45 -10.30
N VAL A 190 0.38 -20.37 -11.25
CA VAL A 190 1.50 -21.02 -11.93
C VAL A 190 2.15 -19.97 -12.82
N GLN A 191 3.44 -19.77 -12.63
CA GLN A 191 4.21 -18.86 -13.48
C GLN A 191 4.73 -19.66 -14.68
N ASP A 192 4.11 -19.51 -15.85
CA ASP A 192 4.65 -20.03 -17.11
C ASP A 192 5.62 -19.00 -17.71
N ALA A 193 6.75 -19.45 -18.27
CA ALA A 193 7.68 -18.58 -18.98
C ALA A 193 7.06 -17.94 -20.23
N SER A 194 5.92 -18.44 -20.71
CA SER A 194 5.11 -17.81 -21.77
C SER A 194 4.07 -16.80 -21.27
N ASP A 195 3.91 -16.62 -19.95
CA ASP A 195 2.94 -15.72 -19.33
C ASP A 195 3.44 -14.26 -19.38
N PHE A 196 3.64 -13.76 -20.61
CA PHE A 196 4.07 -12.40 -20.90
C PHE A 196 2.95 -11.36 -20.73
N SER A 197 1.73 -11.75 -20.34
CA SER A 197 0.61 -10.84 -20.07
C SER A 197 0.73 -10.10 -18.74
N THR A 198 1.95 -9.78 -18.29
CA THR A 198 2.11 -8.53 -17.55
C THR A 198 1.83 -7.46 -18.53
N GLU A 199 0.65 -6.92 -18.44
CA GLU A 199 0.42 -5.76 -19.17
C GLU A 199 -0.17 -4.68 -18.16
N ALA A 200 0.57 -3.68 -17.62
CA ALA A 200 0.08 -2.44 -16.96
C ALA A 200 1.01 -1.22 -17.24
N PHE A 201 0.52 -0.08 -17.76
CA PHE A 201 1.42 1.00 -18.22
C PHE A 201 1.98 1.82 -17.05
N MET A 202 3.30 1.80 -16.88
CA MET A 202 4.03 2.72 -16.03
C MET A 202 5.28 3.20 -16.73
N LEU A 203 5.32 4.48 -17.09
CA LEU A 203 6.55 5.15 -17.48
C LEU A 203 7.29 5.53 -16.19
N ALA A 204 8.34 4.79 -15.85
CA ALA A 204 9.32 5.20 -14.85
C ALA A 204 10.62 5.49 -15.60
N THR A 205 11.00 6.76 -15.68
CA THR A 205 12.31 7.18 -16.18
C THR A 205 13.25 7.25 -14.98
N ASP A 206 14.27 6.38 -14.94
CA ASP A 206 15.41 6.54 -14.04
C ASP A 206 16.65 6.91 -14.86
N ALA A 207 17.42 7.85 -14.35
CA ALA A 207 18.69 8.25 -14.95
C ALA A 207 19.78 7.36 -14.34
N ALA A 208 20.52 6.65 -15.19
CA ALA A 208 21.68 5.89 -14.73
C ALA A 208 22.67 6.82 -14.00
N LYS A 209 23.46 6.25 -13.07
CA LYS A 209 24.44 6.98 -12.23
C LYS A 209 25.45 7.82 -13.03
N ASP A 210 25.63 7.50 -14.31
CA ASP A 210 26.50 8.20 -15.26
C ASP A 210 25.82 9.38 -15.97
N GLY A 211 24.51 9.58 -15.77
CA GLY A 211 23.69 10.61 -16.38
C GLY A 211 23.42 10.41 -17.88
N LYS A 212 23.76 9.25 -18.46
CA LYS A 212 23.79 9.05 -19.92
C LYS A 212 22.88 7.95 -20.46
N SER A 213 22.29 7.12 -19.59
CA SER A 213 21.39 6.04 -20.00
C SER A 213 20.03 6.16 -19.29
N VAL A 214 18.94 5.94 -20.05
CA VAL A 214 17.55 5.88 -19.55
C VAL A 214 17.04 4.46 -19.79
N TYR A 215 16.51 3.83 -18.75
CA TYR A 215 15.85 2.52 -18.85
C TYR A 215 14.33 2.71 -18.85
N ALA A 216 13.63 2.00 -19.72
CA ALA A 216 12.17 1.97 -19.81
C ALA A 216 11.68 0.51 -19.69
N VAL A 217 10.63 0.28 -18.90
CA VAL A 217 9.97 -1.03 -18.75
C VAL A 217 8.50 -0.87 -19.16
N ILE A 218 7.97 -1.78 -19.97
CA ILE A 218 6.67 -1.64 -20.66
C ILE A 218 5.78 -2.86 -20.42
N THR A 219 4.51 -2.64 -20.02
CA THR A 219 3.41 -3.63 -19.85
C THR A 219 2.00 -2.88 -20.02
N SER A 220 0.83 -3.42 -20.50
CA SER A 220 -0.71 -3.04 -20.58
C SER A 220 -2.05 -4.00 -20.28
N HIS A 221 -3.05 -3.77 -19.39
CA HIS A 221 -4.00 -4.82 -18.78
C HIS A 221 -4.99 -5.76 -19.56
N SER A 222 -5.40 -6.93 -18.97
CA SER A 222 -6.73 -7.64 -19.13
C SER A 222 -7.51 -8.07 -17.83
N ASN A 223 -8.85 -7.89 -17.84
CA ASN A 223 -9.94 -7.98 -16.81
C ASN A 223 -9.95 -9.09 -15.70
N PRO A 224 -10.07 -8.77 -14.38
CA PRO A 224 -10.19 -9.77 -13.30
C PRO A 224 -11.65 -10.18 -12.96
N HIS A 225 -11.84 -11.41 -12.51
CA HIS A 225 -13.14 -11.98 -12.07
C HIS A 225 -13.54 -11.65 -10.61
N SER A 226 -14.81 -11.92 -10.30
CA SER A 226 -15.68 -11.39 -9.22
C SER A 226 -15.26 -11.64 -7.76
N ASN A 227 -15.06 -10.56 -6.99
CA ASN A 227 -15.72 -10.28 -5.70
C ASN A 227 -15.37 -8.86 -5.19
N THR A 228 -16.32 -8.11 -4.62
CA THR A 228 -16.20 -6.64 -4.49
C THR A 228 -15.37 -6.18 -3.29
N ALA A 229 -14.38 -5.30 -3.49
CA ALA A 229 -13.51 -4.72 -2.45
C ALA A 229 -13.97 -3.30 -2.04
N ALA A 230 -13.39 -2.72 -0.99
CA ALA A 230 -13.83 -1.41 -0.47
C ALA A 230 -13.59 -0.21 -1.40
N PHE A 231 -12.84 -0.40 -2.48
CA PHE A 231 -12.42 0.62 -3.44
C PHE A 231 -12.91 0.34 -4.88
N ASP A 232 -13.93 -0.51 -5.05
CA ASP A 232 -14.42 -0.97 -6.37
C ASP A 232 -14.82 0.15 -7.34
N ASP A 233 -15.11 1.35 -6.85
CA ASP A 233 -15.29 2.54 -7.70
C ASP A 233 -14.11 2.75 -8.67
N ILE A 234 -12.88 2.36 -8.28
CA ILE A 234 -11.72 2.42 -9.19
C ILE A 234 -11.83 1.44 -10.36
N LYS A 235 -12.52 0.30 -10.19
CA LYS A 235 -12.75 -0.70 -11.25
C LYS A 235 -13.79 -0.23 -12.26
N SER A 236 -14.61 0.76 -11.89
CA SER A 236 -15.56 1.43 -12.81
C SER A 236 -14.88 2.46 -13.73
N LEU A 237 -13.64 2.85 -13.44
CA LEU A 237 -12.86 3.68 -14.34
C LEU A 237 -12.68 2.96 -15.67
N THR A 238 -13.09 3.61 -16.76
CA THR A 238 -12.71 3.17 -18.12
C THR A 238 -11.18 3.00 -18.13
N PRO A 239 -10.66 1.78 -18.37
CA PRO A 239 -9.23 1.55 -18.41
C PRO A 239 -8.58 2.47 -19.45
N LEU A 240 -7.36 2.93 -19.21
CA LEU A 240 -6.63 3.76 -20.18
C LEU A 240 -6.55 3.10 -21.57
N ALA A 241 -6.47 1.76 -21.62
CA ALA A 241 -6.48 0.98 -22.86
C ALA A 241 -7.84 1.01 -23.61
N SER A 242 -8.95 1.21 -22.89
CA SER A 242 -10.29 1.32 -23.48
C SER A 242 -10.57 2.72 -24.02
N THR A 243 -9.71 3.70 -23.72
CA THR A 243 -9.75 5.05 -24.30
C THR A 243 -8.61 5.32 -25.30
N SER A 244 -7.55 4.50 -25.33
CA SER A 244 -6.46 4.62 -26.31
C SER A 244 -6.75 3.83 -27.58
N GLN A 245 -6.68 4.46 -28.75
CA GLN A 245 -6.80 3.78 -30.04
C GLN A 245 -5.47 3.21 -30.55
N ILE A 246 -4.40 3.34 -29.76
CA ILE A 246 -3.02 2.98 -30.12
C ILE A 246 -2.82 1.46 -30.16
N ARG A 247 -3.08 0.84 -31.31
CA ARG A 247 -2.77 -0.57 -31.61
C ARG A 247 -1.70 -0.75 -32.69
N SER A 248 -1.21 0.36 -33.25
CA SER A 248 -0.18 0.41 -34.27
C SER A 248 0.59 1.73 -34.21
N LEU A 249 1.77 1.78 -34.83
CA LEU A 249 2.57 3.00 -34.95
C LEU A 249 1.82 4.13 -35.67
N LYS A 250 0.92 3.78 -36.59
CA LYS A 250 0.02 4.73 -37.27
C LYS A 250 -0.99 5.33 -36.28
N ASN A 251 -1.61 4.50 -35.43
CA ASN A 251 -2.55 5.00 -34.42
C ASN A 251 -1.87 5.91 -33.39
N LEU A 252 -0.60 5.65 -33.05
CA LEU A 252 0.20 6.55 -32.22
C LEU A 252 0.38 7.91 -32.89
N CYS A 253 0.69 7.95 -34.19
CA CYS A 253 0.78 9.21 -34.93
C CYS A 253 -0.56 9.94 -35.03
N ASP A 254 -1.66 9.21 -35.26
CA ASP A 254 -3.03 9.76 -35.34
C ASP A 254 -3.49 10.33 -33.98
N GLU A 255 -3.06 9.73 -32.85
CA GLU A 255 -3.42 10.14 -31.48
C GLU A 255 -2.51 11.27 -30.95
N MET A 256 -1.31 11.42 -31.51
CA MET A 256 -0.41 12.57 -31.29
C MET A 256 -0.72 13.78 -32.17
N ASP A 257 -1.67 13.65 -33.10
CA ASP A 257 -2.12 14.76 -33.94
C ASP A 257 -2.93 15.76 -33.10
N SER A 258 -2.53 17.03 -33.17
CA SER A 258 -3.08 18.14 -32.38
C SER A 258 -4.57 18.43 -32.60
N GLN A 259 -5.21 17.74 -33.56
CA GLN A 259 -6.63 17.88 -33.91
C GLN A 259 -7.54 16.78 -33.33
N ASN A 260 -7.04 15.82 -32.55
CA ASN A 260 -7.86 14.78 -31.91
C ASN A 260 -8.33 15.20 -30.50
N GLU A 261 -9.61 14.96 -30.18
CA GLU A 261 -10.24 15.26 -28.87
C GLU A 261 -9.67 14.40 -27.70
N PRO A 262 -9.75 14.87 -26.43
CA PRO A 262 -8.79 14.51 -25.39
C PRO A 262 -9.10 13.17 -24.69
N GLY A 263 -8.32 12.14 -25.00
CA GLY A 263 -8.43 10.81 -24.37
C GLY A 263 -7.18 10.32 -23.63
N PHE A 264 -6.11 11.12 -23.58
CA PHE A 264 -4.84 10.67 -23.03
C PHE A 264 -4.80 10.85 -21.50
N ARG A 265 -4.84 9.76 -20.73
CA ARG A 265 -4.55 9.81 -19.28
C ARG A 265 -3.07 9.51 -19.04
N PHE A 266 -2.32 10.55 -18.71
CA PHE A 266 -0.90 10.46 -18.37
C PHE A 266 -0.73 10.04 -16.91
N ARG A 267 0.14 9.06 -16.63
CA ARG A 267 0.59 8.75 -15.26
C ARG A 267 1.94 9.43 -15.04
N THR A 268 1.96 10.52 -14.27
CA THR A 268 3.20 11.12 -13.79
C THR A 268 3.63 10.44 -12.48
N SER A 269 4.87 9.96 -12.42
CA SER A 269 5.50 9.54 -11.16
C SER A 269 6.60 10.54 -10.82
N SER A 270 6.46 11.27 -9.71
CA SER A 270 7.50 12.17 -9.20
C SER A 270 8.32 11.43 -8.15
N LEU A 271 9.62 11.30 -8.38
CA LEU A 271 10.57 10.70 -7.45
C LEU A 271 11.51 11.79 -6.93
N SER A 272 11.26 12.25 -5.72
CA SER A 272 12.11 13.24 -5.06
C SER A 272 13.06 12.56 -4.09
N ARG A 273 14.35 12.90 -4.16
CA ARG A 273 15.36 12.48 -3.20
C ARG A 273 16.07 13.70 -2.62
N TRP A 274 16.11 13.78 -1.30
CA TRP A 274 16.87 14.78 -0.57
C TRP A 274 17.52 14.14 0.66
N THR A 275 18.53 14.81 1.23
CA THR A 275 19.36 14.26 2.32
C THR A 275 19.28 15.04 3.62
N ASP A 276 18.74 16.26 3.59
CA ASP A 276 18.63 17.14 4.75
C ASP A 276 17.16 17.30 5.15
N ILE A 277 16.86 17.00 6.42
CA ILE A 277 15.51 17.10 6.99
C ILE A 277 14.95 18.53 6.93
N GLN A 278 15.81 19.55 6.87
CA GLN A 278 15.36 20.94 6.70
C GLN A 278 14.64 21.18 5.38
N HIS A 279 14.83 20.31 4.39
CA HIS A 279 14.16 20.40 3.08
C HIS A 279 12.83 19.64 3.03
N ASP A 280 12.44 18.89 4.07
CA ASP A 280 11.19 18.11 4.08
C ASP A 280 9.99 18.97 3.68
N GLN A 281 9.80 20.11 4.34
CA GLN A 281 8.66 21.00 4.09
C GLN A 281 8.64 21.51 2.66
N ILE A 282 9.77 21.99 2.14
CA ILE A 282 9.85 22.51 0.77
C ILE A 282 9.52 21.41 -0.25
N ILE A 283 9.99 20.18 -0.05
CA ILE A 283 9.71 19.08 -0.96
C ILE A 283 8.24 18.67 -0.91
N PHE A 284 7.65 18.60 0.29
CA PHE A 284 6.21 18.34 0.43
C PHE A 284 5.38 19.45 -0.21
N ASP A 285 5.70 20.72 0.02
CA ASP A 285 5.00 21.86 -0.58
C ASP A 285 5.05 21.83 -2.12
N VAL A 286 6.19 21.47 -2.70
CA VAL A 286 6.33 21.34 -4.16
C VAL A 286 5.50 20.18 -4.70
N ALA A 287 5.51 19.03 -4.01
CA ALA A 287 4.71 17.87 -4.41
C ALA A 287 3.20 18.19 -4.33
N ASP A 288 2.77 18.85 -3.27
CA ASP A 288 1.38 19.23 -3.03
C ASP A 288 0.92 20.25 -4.07
N GLN A 289 1.73 21.29 -4.36
CA GLN A 289 1.43 22.25 -5.43
C GLN A 289 1.35 21.59 -6.81
N PHE A 290 2.16 20.57 -7.07
CA PHE A 290 2.10 19.83 -8.33
C PHE A 290 0.78 19.05 -8.44
N VAL A 291 0.42 18.29 -7.38
CA VAL A 291 -0.85 17.55 -7.31
C VAL A 291 -2.03 18.49 -7.48
N ASP A 292 -2.08 19.59 -6.73
CA ASP A 292 -3.13 20.62 -6.81
C ASP A 292 -3.33 21.16 -8.23
N LYS A 293 -2.23 21.43 -8.96
CA LYS A 293 -2.29 21.92 -10.33
C LYS A 293 -2.85 20.87 -11.29
N VAL A 294 -2.42 19.62 -11.13
CA VAL A 294 -2.92 18.50 -11.95
C VAL A 294 -4.40 18.26 -11.68
N GLU A 295 -4.82 18.24 -10.41
CA GLU A 295 -6.22 18.04 -10.04
C GLU A 295 -7.10 19.18 -10.56
N LYS A 296 -6.71 20.44 -10.38
CA LYS A 296 -7.45 21.60 -10.91
C LYS A 296 -7.57 21.57 -12.43
N ALA A 297 -6.51 21.18 -13.14
CA ALA A 297 -6.54 21.04 -14.59
C ALA A 297 -7.49 19.92 -15.03
N ALA A 298 -7.43 18.76 -14.36
CA ALA A 298 -8.34 17.65 -14.64
C ALA A 298 -9.81 18.00 -14.34
N GLN A 299 -10.07 18.76 -13.27
CA GLN A 299 -11.41 19.24 -12.92
C GLN A 299 -11.94 20.22 -13.96
N ALA A 300 -11.11 21.19 -14.38
CA ALA A 300 -11.48 22.15 -15.42
C ALA A 300 -11.80 21.48 -16.77
N GLN A 301 -11.23 20.30 -17.03
CA GLN A 301 -11.49 19.49 -18.22
C GLN A 301 -12.59 18.42 -18.02
N GLY A 302 -13.18 18.31 -16.82
CA GLY A 302 -14.19 17.29 -16.52
C GLY A 302 -13.65 15.85 -16.51
N THR A 303 -12.33 15.65 -16.46
CA THR A 303 -11.67 14.33 -16.48
C THR A 303 -11.20 13.86 -15.11
N PHE A 304 -11.34 14.71 -14.08
CA PHE A 304 -10.96 14.39 -12.71
C PHE A 304 -11.80 13.25 -12.16
N HIS A 305 -11.12 12.24 -11.62
CA HIS A 305 -11.76 11.22 -10.81
C HIS A 305 -11.41 11.43 -9.34
N ARG A 306 -12.42 11.37 -8.46
CA ARG A 306 -12.27 11.66 -7.03
C ARG A 306 -11.25 10.77 -6.32
N TYR A 307 -11.09 9.53 -6.77
CA TYR A 307 -10.35 8.47 -6.06
C TYR A 307 -8.88 8.81 -5.83
N GLN A 308 -8.44 8.63 -4.59
CA GLN A 308 -7.05 8.77 -4.15
C GLN A 308 -6.54 7.43 -3.64
N TYR A 309 -5.34 7.04 -4.07
CA TYR A 309 -4.77 5.73 -3.78
C TYR A 309 -3.94 5.76 -2.49
N LEU A 310 -4.39 5.06 -1.45
CA LEU A 310 -3.81 5.12 -0.10
C LEU A 310 -2.29 4.91 -0.08
N ASN A 311 -1.76 3.94 -0.84
CA ASN A 311 -0.33 3.63 -0.80
C ASN A 311 0.55 4.78 -1.32
N TYR A 312 0.01 5.71 -2.11
CA TYR A 312 0.73 6.87 -2.69
C TYR A 312 0.14 8.21 -2.24
N ALA A 313 -0.79 8.20 -1.28
CA ALA A 313 -1.47 9.40 -0.84
C ALA A 313 -0.61 10.22 0.13
N ALA A 314 -0.75 11.53 0.04
CA ALA A 314 -0.24 12.47 1.02
C ALA A 314 -1.03 12.41 2.33
N ARG A 315 -0.37 12.69 3.47
CA ARG A 315 -1.02 12.62 4.80
C ARG A 315 -2.24 13.53 4.93
N HIS A 316 -2.23 14.67 4.24
CA HIS A 316 -3.30 15.65 4.27
C HIS A 316 -4.48 15.30 3.32
N GLN A 317 -4.32 14.31 2.45
CA GLN A 317 -5.35 13.92 1.49
C GLN A 317 -6.47 13.11 2.18
N ASP A 318 -7.73 13.41 1.83
CA ASP A 318 -8.89 12.66 2.31
C ASP A 318 -9.11 11.39 1.48
N VAL A 319 -8.20 10.44 1.64
CA VAL A 319 -8.21 9.16 0.91
C VAL A 319 -9.53 8.44 1.07
N TYR A 320 -10.08 8.36 2.29
CA TYR A 320 -11.30 7.60 2.51
C TYR A 320 -12.56 8.38 2.08
N GLY A 321 -12.54 9.71 2.10
CA GLY A 321 -13.54 10.54 1.41
C GLY A 321 -13.58 10.29 -0.10
N SER A 322 -12.42 10.02 -0.70
CA SER A 322 -12.31 9.69 -2.12
C SER A 322 -13.01 8.39 -2.53
N TYR A 323 -13.27 7.48 -1.57
CA TYR A 323 -13.92 6.18 -1.83
C TYR A 323 -15.44 6.30 -2.02
N GLY A 324 -16.00 7.52 -1.88
CA GLY A 324 -17.43 7.77 -1.94
C GLY A 324 -18.10 7.73 -0.56
N GLU A 325 -19.19 8.48 -0.41
CA GLU A 325 -19.87 8.67 0.87
C GLU A 325 -20.40 7.36 1.46
N GLU A 326 -20.96 6.49 0.63
CA GLU A 326 -21.51 5.19 1.06
C GLU A 326 -20.41 4.27 1.60
N ASN A 327 -19.30 4.14 0.87
CA ASN A 327 -18.17 3.32 1.29
C ASN A 327 -17.52 3.86 2.56
N ARG A 328 -17.34 5.19 2.66
CA ARG A 328 -16.81 5.83 3.87
C ARG A 328 -17.72 5.59 5.06
N LYS A 329 -19.04 5.76 4.89
CA LYS A 329 -20.02 5.48 5.94
C LYS A 329 -19.92 4.03 6.41
N ARG A 330 -19.88 3.06 5.48
CA ARG A 330 -19.71 1.65 5.80
C ARG A 330 -18.41 1.36 6.55
N LEU A 331 -17.30 1.98 6.15
CA LEU A 331 -16.01 1.85 6.85
C LEU A 331 -16.08 2.39 8.29
N LEU A 332 -16.76 3.52 8.50
CA LEU A 332 -16.96 4.09 9.83
C LEU A 332 -17.85 3.20 10.71
N GLU A 333 -18.88 2.58 10.15
CA GLU A 333 -19.73 1.61 10.85
C GLU A 333 -18.95 0.35 11.26
N ILE A 334 -18.12 -0.18 10.35
CA ILE A 334 -17.22 -1.31 10.65
C ILE A 334 -16.26 -0.93 11.78
N LYS A 335 -15.63 0.24 11.70
CA LYS A 335 -14.73 0.73 12.74
C LYS A 335 -15.45 0.82 14.09
N ALA A 336 -16.63 1.45 14.15
CA ALA A 336 -17.40 1.56 15.39
C ALA A 336 -17.80 0.20 15.98
N LYS A 337 -17.98 -0.82 15.15
CA LYS A 337 -18.29 -2.19 15.57
C LYS A 337 -17.08 -2.91 16.18
N TYR A 338 -15.89 -2.78 15.59
CA TYR A 338 -14.70 -3.56 15.98
C TYR A 338 -13.69 -2.77 16.85
N ASP A 339 -13.82 -1.46 16.93
CA ASP A 339 -13.04 -0.55 17.77
C ASP A 339 -13.94 0.57 18.35
N PRO A 340 -14.87 0.24 19.27
CA PRO A 340 -15.84 1.19 19.82
C PRO A 340 -15.21 2.31 20.66
N GLU A 341 -13.99 2.10 21.16
CA GLU A 341 -13.22 3.08 21.92
C GLU A 341 -12.36 3.99 21.03
N ASP A 342 -12.36 3.75 19.71
CA ASP A 342 -11.55 4.45 18.73
C ASP A 342 -10.06 4.52 19.08
N LEU A 343 -9.51 3.42 19.58
CA LEU A 343 -8.11 3.35 20.00
C LEU A 343 -7.18 3.38 18.78
N MET A 344 -7.59 2.80 17.66
CA MET A 344 -6.78 2.74 16.44
C MET A 344 -6.61 4.11 15.80
N SER A 345 -7.58 5.03 15.90
CA SER A 345 -7.35 6.41 15.45
C SER A 345 -6.71 7.27 16.53
N THR A 346 -7.14 7.16 17.78
CA THR A 346 -6.65 8.01 18.87
C THR A 346 -5.18 7.75 19.19
N LEU A 347 -4.76 6.48 19.25
CA LEU A 347 -3.41 6.11 19.66
C LEU A 347 -2.43 5.95 18.49
N ARG A 348 -2.88 6.08 17.24
CA ARG A 348 -2.01 6.02 16.04
C ARG A 348 -2.12 7.29 15.18
N PRO A 349 -1.60 8.44 15.63
CA PRO A 349 -1.79 9.72 14.95
C PRO A 349 -1.11 9.82 13.56
N GLY A 350 -0.17 8.93 13.24
CA GLY A 350 0.62 8.98 12.01
C GLY A 350 0.01 8.30 10.78
N ILE A 351 -1.21 7.79 10.87
CA ILE A 351 -1.92 7.20 9.72
C ILE A 351 -3.01 8.16 9.20
N ILE A 352 -3.37 8.03 7.92
CA ILE A 352 -4.56 8.68 7.37
C ILE A 352 -5.78 8.02 8.03
N GLN A 353 -6.72 8.82 8.53
CA GLN A 353 -7.86 8.34 9.31
C GLN A 353 -9.12 8.26 8.46
N LEU A 354 -10.00 7.29 8.73
CA LEU A 354 -11.31 7.15 8.05
C LEU A 354 -12.19 8.41 8.16
N SER A 355 -12.04 9.15 9.25
CA SER A 355 -12.71 10.43 9.49
C SER A 355 -12.13 11.58 8.67
N GLY A 356 -11.09 11.35 7.85
CA GLY A 356 -10.32 12.38 7.15
C GLY A 356 -9.16 12.89 8.00
N SER A 357 -8.27 13.67 7.40
CA SER A 357 -7.17 14.32 8.12
C SER A 357 -7.73 15.26 9.19
N GLN A 358 -7.31 15.09 10.45
CA GLN A 358 -7.34 16.21 11.38
C GLN A 358 -6.47 17.30 10.74
N LYS A 359 -7.07 18.47 10.46
CA LYS A 359 -6.27 19.65 10.13
C LYS A 359 -5.27 19.82 11.28
N ALA A 360 -3.99 19.83 10.93
CA ALA A 360 -2.91 20.09 11.87
C ALA A 360 -3.12 21.44 12.57
#